data_AF-A0A814QM22-F1
#
_entry.id   AF-A0A814QM22-F1
#
_cell.length_a   1.000
_cell.length_b   1.000
_cell.length_c   1.000
_cell.angle_alpha   90.00
_cell.angle_beta   90.00
_cell.angle_gamma   90.00
#
_symmetry.space_group_name_H-M   'P 1'
#
loop_
_entity.id
_entity.type
_entity.pdbx_description
1 polymer ?
#
loop_
_entity_poly.entity_id
_entity_poly.type
_entity_poly.pdbx_seq_one_letter_code
_entity_poly.pdbx_strand_id
1 'polypeptide(L)'
;MMNHKEQFGNLGIFHITDVRLIWHAELNENFNVSVPYYQTKTIKIRDSKFGLALVVETTPYSGNYLLGFQIAPEEKLREVHKEITTLHKSYFANPEFGVEFSIEDQQSDQPATRLESKVDDIEILQSREHTDSYATYLTDAGKRDRDPVYSDELGLAIEKLPQGYTLSSLWDILS
;
A
#
# COMPACT_ATOMS: atom_id res chain seq x y z
N MET A 1 11.37 11.16 -41.74
CA MET A 1 11.03 10.22 -40.65
C MET A 1 10.95 11.05 -39.37
N MET A 2 9.74 11.33 -38.87
CA MET A 2 9.52 12.23 -37.73
C MET A 2 8.45 11.61 -36.85
N ASN A 3 8.85 11.14 -35.66
CA ASN A 3 7.94 10.61 -34.64
C ASN A 3 7.32 11.80 -33.89
N HIS A 4 6.01 12.01 -34.05
CA HIS A 4 5.23 13.04 -33.37
C HIS A 4 3.94 12.39 -32.83
N LYS A 5 4.07 11.40 -31.93
CA LYS A 5 2.91 10.73 -31.32
C LYS A 5 2.72 10.97 -29.82
N GLU A 6 3.63 11.66 -29.14
CA GLU A 6 3.54 11.84 -27.68
C GLU A 6 3.13 13.26 -27.24
N GLN A 7 2.51 14.06 -28.11
CA GLN A 7 2.07 15.42 -27.74
C GLN A 7 0.64 15.51 -27.21
N PHE A 8 -0.13 14.43 -27.30
CA PHE A 8 -1.50 14.36 -26.80
C PHE A 8 -1.57 13.14 -25.89
N GLY A 9 -2.12 13.30 -24.68
CA GLY A 9 -2.29 12.20 -23.73
C GLY A 9 -3.08 11.03 -24.34
N ASN A 10 -3.02 9.86 -23.70
CA ASN A 10 -3.78 8.71 -24.15
C ASN A 10 -5.28 8.94 -23.91
N LEU A 11 -6.11 8.73 -24.94
CA LEU A 11 -7.56 8.70 -24.79
C LEU A 11 -7.95 7.42 -24.04
N GLY A 12 -8.91 7.53 -23.13
CA GLY A 12 -9.33 6.42 -22.32
C GLY A 12 -10.64 6.66 -21.60
N ILE A 13 -11.09 5.63 -20.88
CA ILE A 13 -12.34 5.65 -20.13
C ILE A 13 -12.00 5.78 -18.65
N PHE A 14 -12.71 6.69 -17.97
CA PHE A 14 -12.56 6.95 -16.54
C PHE A 14 -13.77 6.39 -15.78
N HIS A 15 -13.55 5.39 -14.94
CA HIS A 15 -14.56 4.76 -14.11
C HIS A 15 -14.47 5.28 -12.68
N ILE A 16 -15.64 5.64 -12.13
CA ILE A 16 -15.78 6.12 -10.76
C ILE A 16 -16.61 5.08 -10.02
N THR A 17 -16.06 4.56 -8.92
CA THR A 17 -16.74 3.60 -8.04
C THR A 17 -16.79 4.15 -6.62
N ASP A 18 -17.44 3.45 -5.71
CA ASP A 18 -17.49 3.74 -4.27
C ASP A 18 -16.18 3.44 -3.54
N VAL A 19 -15.31 2.55 -4.07
CA VAL A 19 -14.06 2.14 -3.42
C VAL A 19 -12.80 2.67 -4.11
N ARG A 20 -12.84 2.96 -5.42
CA ARG A 20 -11.66 3.36 -6.22
C ARG A 20 -11.99 4.15 -7.49
N LEU A 21 -10.98 4.85 -8.00
CA LEU A 21 -10.97 5.48 -9.31
C LEU A 21 -10.17 4.62 -10.28
N ILE A 22 -10.68 4.38 -11.49
CA ILE A 22 -9.98 3.57 -12.50
C ILE A 22 -9.95 4.33 -13.81
N TRP A 23 -8.83 4.28 -14.50
CA TRP A 23 -8.72 4.73 -15.87
C TRP A 23 -7.98 3.70 -16.70
N HIS A 24 -8.41 3.48 -17.93
CA HIS A 24 -7.67 2.69 -18.91
C HIS A 24 -7.70 3.35 -20.27
N ALA A 25 -6.62 3.20 -21.03
CA ALA A 25 -6.59 3.64 -22.42
C ALA A 25 -7.57 2.83 -23.26
N GLU A 26 -8.19 3.50 -24.23
CA GLU A 26 -9.11 2.86 -25.18
C GLU A 26 -8.37 1.97 -26.18
N LEU A 27 -7.18 2.40 -26.60
CA LEU A 27 -6.38 1.71 -27.62
C LEU A 27 -5.42 0.67 -27.04
N ASN A 28 -5.27 0.61 -25.72
CA ASN A 28 -4.38 -0.33 -25.05
C ASN A 28 -4.85 -0.60 -23.62
N GLU A 29 -5.60 -1.68 -23.43
CA GLU A 29 -6.16 -2.05 -22.12
C GLU A 29 -5.09 -2.36 -21.07
N ASN A 30 -3.88 -2.75 -21.49
CA ASN A 30 -2.75 -2.97 -20.58
C ASN A 30 -2.17 -1.65 -20.04
N PHE A 31 -2.56 -0.50 -20.60
CA PHE A 31 -2.22 0.81 -20.06
C PHE A 31 -3.39 1.36 -19.25
N ASN A 32 -3.35 1.10 -17.94
CA ASN A 32 -4.39 1.46 -17.00
C ASN A 32 -3.81 1.90 -15.66
N VAL A 33 -4.66 2.52 -14.83
CA VAL A 33 -4.37 2.88 -13.45
C VAL A 33 -5.62 2.71 -12.60
N SER A 34 -5.45 2.18 -11.40
CA SER A 34 -6.51 2.03 -10.41
C SER A 34 -6.03 2.61 -9.08
N VAL A 35 -6.76 3.58 -8.53
CA VAL A 35 -6.41 4.30 -7.31
C VAL A 35 -7.54 4.16 -6.29
N PRO A 36 -7.35 3.35 -5.23
CA PRO A 36 -8.29 3.27 -4.12
C PRO A 36 -8.46 4.62 -3.41
N TYR A 37 -9.65 4.91 -2.90
CA TYR A 37 -9.88 6.12 -2.12
C TYR A 37 -9.02 6.17 -0.85
N TYR A 38 -8.78 5.00 -0.24
CA TYR A 38 -7.86 4.86 0.90
C TYR A 38 -6.45 5.41 0.61
N GLN A 39 -5.94 5.21 -0.61
CA GLN A 39 -4.61 5.68 -1.02
C GLN A 39 -4.64 7.09 -1.62
N THR A 40 -5.82 7.71 -1.75
CA THR A 40 -5.98 9.04 -2.35
C THR A 40 -5.82 10.12 -1.28
N LYS A 41 -4.83 10.99 -1.47
CA LYS A 41 -4.50 12.10 -0.56
C LYS A 41 -5.30 13.36 -0.91
N THR A 42 -5.25 13.80 -2.17
CA THR A 42 -6.03 14.97 -2.61
C THR A 42 -6.56 14.81 -4.04
N ILE A 43 -7.71 15.45 -4.30
CA ILE A 43 -8.38 15.46 -5.60
C ILE A 43 -8.73 16.92 -5.93
N LYS A 44 -8.10 17.48 -6.95
CA LYS A 44 -8.17 18.92 -7.26
C LYS A 44 -8.26 19.15 -8.76
N ILE A 45 -8.85 20.27 -9.18
CA ILE A 45 -8.70 20.76 -10.54
C ILE A 45 -7.49 21.69 -10.57
N ARG A 46 -6.59 21.53 -11.55
CA ARG A 46 -5.42 22.39 -11.75
C ARG A 46 -5.21 22.69 -13.22
N ASP A 47 -4.59 23.84 -13.49
CA ASP A 47 -4.08 24.15 -14.82
C ASP A 47 -2.94 23.20 -15.20
N SER A 48 -2.99 22.72 -16.44
CA SER A 48 -1.94 21.94 -17.07
C SER A 48 -1.51 22.61 -18.38
N LYS A 49 -0.44 22.09 -19.01
CA LYS A 49 0.00 22.54 -20.34
C LYS A 49 -1.11 22.46 -21.40
N PHE A 50 -2.11 21.59 -21.20
CA PHE A 50 -3.16 21.28 -22.17
C PHE A 50 -4.56 21.79 -21.75
N GLY A 51 -4.63 22.61 -20.69
CA GLY A 51 -5.89 23.11 -20.12
C GLY A 51 -6.15 22.56 -18.72
N LEU A 52 -7.35 22.80 -18.19
CA LEU A 52 -7.73 22.30 -16.87
C LEU A 52 -7.77 20.76 -16.83
N ALA A 53 -7.22 20.20 -15.76
CA ALA A 53 -7.18 18.76 -15.54
C ALA A 53 -7.63 18.41 -14.12
N LEU A 54 -8.26 17.25 -13.98
CA LEU A 54 -8.45 16.59 -12.71
C LEU A 54 -7.10 16.01 -12.27
N VAL A 55 -6.65 16.38 -11.08
CA VAL A 55 -5.39 15.91 -10.51
C VAL A 55 -5.70 15.09 -9.26
N VAL A 56 -5.27 13.83 -9.29
CA VAL A 56 -5.35 12.89 -8.17
C VAL A 56 -3.94 12.68 -7.62
N GLU A 57 -3.76 13.00 -6.34
CA GLU A 57 -2.51 12.81 -5.61
C GLU A 57 -2.66 11.63 -4.65
N THR A 58 -1.74 10.68 -4.66
CA THR A 58 -1.76 9.54 -3.74
C THR A 58 -0.98 9.82 -2.45
N THR A 59 -1.20 9.02 -1.41
CA THR A 59 -0.47 9.13 -0.15
C THR A 59 1.03 8.83 -0.31
N PRO A 60 1.89 9.29 0.62
CA PRO A 60 3.31 8.93 0.62
C PRO A 60 3.58 7.43 0.75
N TYR A 61 2.73 6.73 1.52
CA TYR A 61 2.82 5.28 1.70
C TYR A 61 2.61 4.49 0.40
N SER A 62 1.94 5.09 -0.59
CA SER A 62 1.69 4.51 -1.90
C SER A 62 2.52 5.15 -3.01
N GLY A 63 3.67 5.78 -2.69
CA GLY A 63 4.61 6.30 -3.68
C GLY A 63 4.40 7.75 -4.12
N ASN A 64 3.44 8.48 -3.55
CA ASN A 64 3.20 9.92 -3.80
C ASN A 64 3.03 10.27 -5.30
N TYR A 65 2.24 9.49 -6.03
CA TYR A 65 1.97 9.71 -7.45
C TYR A 65 1.07 10.92 -7.67
N LEU A 66 1.30 11.61 -8.79
CA LEU A 66 0.48 12.73 -9.27
C LEU A 66 -0.10 12.38 -10.65
N LEU A 67 -1.39 12.11 -10.71
CA LEU A 67 -2.08 11.65 -11.91
C LEU A 67 -2.99 12.76 -12.45
N GLY A 68 -2.83 13.11 -13.72
CA GLY A 68 -3.60 14.16 -14.39
C GLY A 68 -4.53 13.61 -15.47
N PHE A 69 -5.81 13.96 -15.42
CA PHE A 69 -6.83 13.53 -16.37
C PHE A 69 -7.53 14.74 -16.97
N GLN A 70 -7.51 14.84 -18.29
CA GLN A 70 -8.22 15.89 -19.02
C GLN A 70 -9.63 15.39 -19.36
N ILE A 71 -10.64 16.14 -18.94
CA ILE A 71 -12.05 15.83 -19.19
C ILE A 71 -12.66 17.04 -19.89
N ALA A 72 -13.24 16.83 -21.07
CA ALA A 72 -13.95 17.85 -21.83
C ALA A 72 -15.44 17.46 -21.97
N PRO A 73 -16.37 18.42 -21.88
CA PRO A 73 -16.17 19.85 -21.60
C PRO A 73 -15.81 20.15 -20.13
N GLU A 74 -15.30 21.36 -19.85
CA GLU A 74 -14.89 21.76 -18.49
C GLU A 74 -16.03 21.70 -17.45
N GLU A 75 -17.28 21.85 -17.89
CA GLU A 75 -18.45 21.66 -17.05
C GLU A 75 -18.50 20.23 -16.50
N LYS A 76 -18.28 19.23 -17.37
CA LYS A 76 -18.22 17.82 -16.99
C LYS A 76 -17.06 17.55 -16.03
N LEU A 77 -15.91 18.19 -16.24
CA LEU A 77 -14.77 18.11 -15.31
C LEU A 77 -15.17 18.56 -13.90
N ARG A 78 -15.92 19.66 -13.77
CA ARG A 78 -16.38 20.18 -12.47
C ARG A 78 -17.42 19.27 -11.82
N GLU A 79 -18.35 18.70 -12.60
CA GLU A 79 -19.30 17.71 -12.12
C GLU A 79 -18.59 16.47 -11.57
N VAL A 80 -17.69 15.90 -12.36
CA VAL A 80 -16.90 14.71 -12.00
C VAL A 80 -16.05 14.98 -10.75
N HIS A 81 -15.40 16.14 -10.68
CA HIS A 81 -14.63 16.53 -9.49
C HIS A 81 -15.50 16.58 -8.22
N LYS A 82 -16.71 17.15 -8.32
CA LYS A 82 -17.67 17.23 -7.21
C LYS A 82 -18.16 15.84 -6.79
N GLU A 83 -18.49 14.98 -7.74
CA GLU A 83 -18.94 13.61 -7.48
C GLU A 83 -17.86 12.79 -6.79
N ILE A 84 -16.65 12.75 -7.37
CA ILE A 84 -15.50 12.04 -6.81
C ILE A 84 -15.15 12.55 -5.41
N THR A 85 -15.21 13.86 -5.18
CA THR A 85 -14.94 14.44 -3.85
C THR A 85 -15.99 14.02 -2.83
N THR A 86 -17.25 13.89 -3.25
CA THR A 86 -18.35 13.40 -2.40
C THR A 86 -18.13 11.93 -2.05
N LEU A 87 -17.82 11.08 -3.03
CA LEU A 87 -17.56 9.66 -2.83
C LEU A 87 -16.32 9.43 -1.96
N HIS A 88 -15.22 10.13 -2.22
CA HIS A 88 -14.01 10.08 -1.40
C HIS A 88 -14.30 10.40 0.07
N LYS A 89 -15.08 11.46 0.35
CA LYS A 89 -15.50 11.78 1.72
C LYS A 89 -16.41 10.71 2.32
N SER A 90 -17.36 10.19 1.55
CA SER A 90 -18.27 9.14 1.99
C SER A 90 -17.54 7.86 2.34
N TYR A 91 -16.54 7.48 1.54
CA TYR A 91 -15.69 6.32 1.79
C TYR A 91 -14.99 6.43 3.16
N PHE A 92 -14.45 7.60 3.51
CA PHE A 92 -13.79 7.78 4.82
C PHE A 92 -14.76 7.86 6.00
N ALA A 93 -16.06 8.06 5.77
CA ALA A 93 -17.06 7.98 6.84
C ALA A 93 -17.36 6.53 7.25
N ASN A 94 -17.33 5.60 6.30
CA ASN A 94 -17.48 4.17 6.55
C ASN A 94 -16.63 3.36 5.54
N PRO A 95 -15.35 3.13 5.83
CA PRO A 95 -14.43 2.53 4.85
C PRO A 95 -14.71 1.05 4.65
N GLU A 96 -14.85 0.65 3.39
CA GLU A 96 -14.91 -0.75 2.99
C GLU A 96 -13.50 -1.26 2.66
N PHE A 97 -13.00 -2.20 3.46
CA PHE A 97 -11.67 -2.79 3.26
C PHE A 97 -11.67 -4.04 2.37
N GLY A 98 -12.84 -4.49 1.91
CA GLY A 98 -12.98 -5.71 1.10
C GLY A 98 -12.67 -7.01 1.86
N VAL A 99 -12.74 -6.98 3.20
CA VAL A 99 -12.55 -8.18 4.02
C VAL A 99 -13.88 -8.90 4.16
N GLU A 100 -14.06 -9.96 3.38
CA GLU A 100 -15.20 -10.86 3.50
C GLU A 100 -14.93 -11.88 4.60
N PHE A 101 -15.87 -12.05 5.53
CA PHE A 101 -15.86 -13.14 6.47
C PHE A 101 -17.19 -13.89 6.37
N SER A 102 -17.10 -15.21 6.26
CA SER A 102 -18.23 -16.08 6.55
C SER A 102 -18.02 -16.58 7.97
N ILE A 103 -18.98 -16.32 8.86
CA ILE A 103 -19.05 -17.06 10.10
C ILE A 103 -19.58 -18.43 9.69
N GLU A 104 -18.68 -19.37 9.41
CA GLU A 104 -19.05 -20.76 9.48
C GLU A 104 -19.49 -21.00 10.93
N ASP A 105 -20.80 -21.20 11.13
CA ASP A 105 -21.35 -21.68 12.40
C ASP A 105 -20.79 -23.09 12.66
N GLN A 106 -19.51 -23.18 13.04
CA GLN A 106 -18.97 -24.39 13.63
C GLN A 106 -19.58 -24.55 15.02
N GLN A 107 -20.64 -25.35 15.00
CA GLN A 107 -21.27 -26.03 16.12
C GLN A 107 -20.28 -26.43 17.22
N SER A 108 -20.53 -25.93 18.43
CA SER A 108 -20.76 -26.67 19.68
C SER A 108 -20.43 -25.73 20.82
N ASP A 109 -21.21 -25.82 21.90
CA ASP A 109 -20.89 -25.22 23.20
C ASP A 109 -19.46 -25.58 23.61
N GLN A 110 -18.48 -24.79 23.19
CA GLN A 110 -17.24 -24.69 23.93
C GLN A 110 -17.63 -23.97 25.21
N PRO A 111 -17.48 -24.59 26.40
CA PRO A 111 -17.67 -23.86 27.63
C PRO A 111 -16.76 -22.65 27.52
N ALA A 112 -17.35 -21.46 27.64
CA ALA A 112 -16.59 -20.23 27.69
C ALA A 112 -15.52 -20.45 28.76
N THR A 113 -14.29 -20.74 28.33
CA THR A 113 -13.14 -20.60 29.20
C THR A 113 -12.93 -19.11 29.24
N ARG A 114 -13.82 -18.45 29.98
CA ARG A 114 -13.59 -17.15 30.55
C ARG A 114 -12.41 -17.42 31.47
N LEU A 115 -11.21 -17.26 30.93
CA LEU A 115 -10.06 -16.93 31.74
C LEU A 115 -10.56 -15.74 32.56
N GLU A 116 -10.84 -15.98 33.84
CA GLU A 116 -11.02 -14.89 34.77
C GLU A 116 -9.77 -14.06 34.60
N SER A 117 -9.93 -12.86 34.02
CA SER A 117 -8.91 -11.85 34.06
C SER A 117 -8.73 -11.55 35.54
N LYS A 118 -7.80 -12.28 36.17
CA LYS A 118 -7.16 -11.82 37.39
C LYS A 118 -6.62 -10.46 37.01
N VAL A 119 -7.29 -9.43 37.52
CA VAL A 119 -6.71 -8.10 37.59
C VAL A 119 -5.56 -8.28 38.58
N ASP A 120 -4.41 -8.71 38.09
CA ASP A 120 -3.19 -8.49 38.84
C ASP A 120 -3.11 -6.96 38.95
N ASP A 121 -3.05 -6.46 40.17
CA ASP A 121 -2.76 -5.06 40.48
C ASP A 121 -1.33 -4.78 40.01
N ILE A 122 -1.17 -4.62 38.69
CA ILE A 122 0.06 -4.17 38.09
C ILE A 122 0.12 -2.69 38.40
N GLU A 123 0.88 -2.30 39.42
CA GLU A 123 1.38 -0.93 39.53
C GLU A 123 2.06 -0.62 38.19
N ILE A 124 1.41 0.22 37.37
CA ILE A 124 2.02 0.80 36.18
C ILE A 124 3.09 1.75 36.71
N LEU A 125 4.25 1.21 37.06
CA LEU A 125 5.47 1.99 37.14
C LEU A 125 5.62 2.62 35.76
N GLN A 126 5.47 3.93 35.69
CA GLN A 126 5.84 4.73 34.52
C GLN A 126 7.37 4.72 34.37
N SER A 127 7.98 3.55 34.25
CA SER A 127 9.33 3.42 33.74
C SER A 127 9.25 3.72 32.24
N ARG A 128 10.06 4.69 31.80
CA ARG A 128 10.21 5.09 30.40
C ARG A 128 10.98 4.00 29.61
N GLU A 129 10.59 2.74 29.73
CA GLU A 129 11.25 1.59 29.08
C GLU A 129 10.25 0.73 28.30
N HIS A 130 9.27 1.35 27.64
CA HIS A 130 8.35 0.67 26.71
C HIS A 130 9.00 0.22 25.37
N THR A 131 10.33 0.10 25.33
CA THR A 131 11.05 -0.30 24.11
C THR A 131 11.14 -1.83 23.95
N ASP A 132 10.92 -2.61 25.02
CA ASP A 132 11.28 -4.04 25.02
C ASP A 132 10.12 -5.02 24.72
N SER A 133 8.86 -4.56 24.67
CA SER A 133 7.73 -5.46 24.36
C SER A 133 7.77 -6.02 22.93
N TYR A 134 8.34 -5.27 21.99
CA TYR A 134 8.52 -5.71 20.61
C TYR A 134 9.63 -6.77 20.48
N ALA A 135 10.65 -6.70 21.35
CA ALA A 135 11.79 -7.61 21.30
C ALA A 135 11.38 -9.06 21.59
N THR A 136 10.37 -9.28 22.42
CA THR A 136 9.87 -10.61 22.76
C THR A 136 9.20 -11.32 21.57
N TYR A 137 8.72 -10.57 20.57
CA TYR A 137 8.09 -11.13 19.36
C TYR A 137 9.03 -11.18 18.16
N LEU A 138 10.31 -10.84 18.33
CA LEU A 138 11.31 -10.93 17.26
C LEU A 138 11.64 -12.39 16.96
N THR A 139 11.26 -12.86 15.76
CA THR A 139 11.53 -14.23 15.30
C THR A 139 13.01 -14.47 14.97
N ASP A 140 13.76 -13.41 14.70
CA ASP A 140 15.23 -13.39 14.61
C ASP A 140 15.73 -12.22 15.46
N ALA A 141 16.89 -12.35 16.09
CA ALA A 141 17.40 -11.54 17.20
C ALA A 141 17.72 -10.07 16.86
N GLY A 142 16.74 -9.33 16.33
CA GLY A 142 16.78 -7.89 16.07
C GLY A 142 17.83 -7.45 15.06
N LYS A 143 18.44 -8.38 14.31
CA LYS A 143 19.45 -8.03 13.31
C LYS A 143 18.74 -7.51 12.06
N ARG A 144 19.13 -6.31 11.64
CA ARG A 144 18.79 -5.82 10.30
C ARG A 144 19.52 -6.68 9.28
N ASP A 145 18.81 -7.10 8.24
CA ASP A 145 19.42 -7.73 7.07
C ASP A 145 20.55 -6.85 6.55
N ARG A 146 21.71 -7.46 6.30
CA ARG A 146 22.86 -6.83 5.66
C ARG A 146 22.63 -6.80 4.16
N ASP A 147 23.36 -5.91 3.49
CA ASP A 147 23.18 -5.69 2.05
C ASP A 147 23.33 -7.01 1.25
N PRO A 148 22.46 -7.25 0.26
CA PRO A 148 22.60 -8.39 -0.63
C PRO A 148 23.83 -8.22 -1.53
N VAL A 149 24.66 -9.26 -1.63
CA VAL A 149 25.87 -9.33 -2.46
C VAL A 149 25.82 -10.58 -3.33
N TYR A 150 26.43 -10.52 -4.51
CA TYR A 150 26.57 -11.71 -5.35
C TYR A 150 27.68 -12.62 -4.81
N SER A 151 27.40 -13.92 -4.70
CA SER A 151 28.36 -14.96 -4.36
C SER A 151 28.76 -15.73 -5.60
N ASP A 152 30.03 -15.64 -5.99
CA ASP A 152 30.59 -16.43 -7.09
C ASP A 152 30.58 -17.93 -6.80
N GLU A 153 30.72 -18.32 -5.53
CA GLU A 153 30.75 -19.73 -5.10
C GLU A 153 29.40 -20.43 -5.27
N LEU A 154 28.30 -19.70 -5.04
CA LEU A 154 26.95 -20.24 -5.14
C LEU A 154 26.24 -19.85 -6.45
N GLY A 155 26.74 -18.84 -7.15
CA GLY A 155 26.06 -18.25 -8.30
C GLY A 155 24.74 -17.53 -7.95
N LEU A 156 24.61 -17.07 -6.69
CA LEU A 156 23.38 -16.50 -6.13
C LEU A 156 23.64 -15.17 -5.43
N ALA A 157 22.60 -14.36 -5.31
CA ALA A 157 22.60 -13.23 -4.36
C ALA A 157 22.40 -13.76 -2.94
N ILE A 158 23.34 -13.45 -2.05
CA ILE A 158 23.30 -13.80 -0.63
C ILE A 158 23.38 -12.55 0.22
N GLU A 159 22.89 -12.63 1.46
CA GLU A 159 23.16 -11.59 2.45
C GLU A 159 24.67 -11.50 2.73
N LYS A 160 25.23 -10.30 2.86
CA LYS A 160 26.65 -10.12 3.13
C LYS A 160 27.08 -10.87 4.41
N LEU A 161 28.07 -11.75 4.27
CA LEU A 161 28.56 -12.57 5.38
C LEU A 161 29.10 -11.72 6.55
N PRO A 162 29.01 -12.21 7.80
CA PRO A 162 29.57 -11.50 8.93
C PRO A 162 31.09 -11.46 8.82
N GLN A 163 31.73 -10.43 9.39
CA GLN A 163 33.17 -10.31 9.34
C GLN A 163 33.83 -11.56 9.94
N GLY A 164 34.75 -12.17 9.20
CA GLY A 164 35.49 -13.35 9.64
C GLY A 164 34.84 -14.70 9.32
N TYR A 165 33.66 -14.72 8.69
CA TYR A 165 32.99 -15.94 8.25
C TYR A 165 33.13 -16.14 6.73
N THR A 166 33.26 -17.39 6.31
CA THR A 166 33.16 -17.86 4.93
C THR A 166 31.91 -18.73 4.76
N LEU A 167 31.45 -18.94 3.53
CA LEU A 167 30.31 -19.83 3.26
C LEU A 167 30.54 -21.24 3.79
N SER A 168 31.72 -21.81 3.54
CA SER A 168 32.09 -23.12 4.07
C SER A 168 32.05 -23.15 5.60
N SER A 169 32.57 -22.12 6.28
CA SER A 169 32.53 -22.07 7.75
C SER A 169 31.13 -22.01 8.36
N LEU A 170 30.14 -21.53 7.60
CA LEU A 170 28.74 -21.50 8.02
C LEU A 170 27.99 -22.79 7.69
N TRP A 171 28.46 -23.51 6.66
CA TRP A 171 27.85 -24.76 6.19
C TRP A 171 28.39 -25.99 6.91
N ASP A 172 29.69 -25.99 7.19
CA ASP A 172 30.37 -27.11 7.82
C ASP A 172 30.00 -27.19 9.30
N ILE A 173 29.44 -28.33 9.71
CA ILE A 173 29.21 -28.62 11.12
C ILE A 173 30.55 -29.09 11.70
N LEU A 174 31.13 -28.33 12.64
CA LEU A 174 32.30 -28.76 13.40
C LEU A 174 32.00 -30.14 14.04
N SER A 175 32.70 -31.19 13.58
CA SER A 175 32.73 -32.51 14.23
C SER A 175 33.80 -32.57 15.31
#